data_AF-A0A524KUM4-F1
#
_entry.id   AF-A0A524KUM4-F1
#
_cell.length_a   1.000
_cell.length_b   1.000
_cell.length_c   1.000
_cell.angle_alpha   90.00
_cell.angle_beta   90.00
_cell.angle_gamma   90.00
#
_symmetry.space_group_name_H-M   'P 1'
#
loop_
_entity.id
_entity.type
_entity.pdbx_description
1 polymer ?
#
loop_
_entity_poly.entity_id
_entity_poly.type
_entity_poly.pdbx_seq_one_letter_code
_entity_poly.pdbx_strand_id
1 'polypeptide(L)' 'MNIVILAGGSGTRFWPLSRKKTPKQLMSVFGGKSMLQRTVERVLPL' A
#
# COMPACT_ATOMS: atom_id res chain seq x y z
N MET A 1 5.12 9.84 20.04
CA MET A 1 4.06 8.85 19.74
C MET A 1 4.56 8.00 18.59
N ASN A 2 4.46 6.67 18.69
CA ASN A 2 4.96 5.78 17.64
C ASN A 2 3.79 5.20 16.87
N ILE A 3 3.89 5.20 15.53
CA ILE A 3 2.84 4.69 14.65
C ILE A 3 3.44 3.61 13.76
N VAL A 4 2.79 2.43 13.75
CA VAL A 4 3.24 1.27 12.99
C VAL A 4 2.19 0.94 11.93
N ILE A 5 2.57 0.97 10.66
CA ILE A 5 1.70 0.60 9.54
C ILE A 5 2.05 -0.83 9.10
N LEU A 6 1.12 -1.77 9.30
CA LEU A 6 1.28 -3.15 8.87
C LEU A 6 1.08 -3.26 7.35
N ALA A 7 2.18 -3.52 6.62
CA ALA A 7 2.21 -3.55 5.16
C ALA A 7 2.39 -4.97 4.61
N GLY A 8 1.50 -5.88 4.99
CA GLY A 8 1.51 -7.29 4.60
C GLY A 8 0.51 -7.69 3.50
N GLY A 9 0.66 -8.92 3.01
CA GLY A 9 -0.21 -9.57 2.03
C GLY A 9 0.27 -9.41 0.59
N SER A 10 0.44 -10.52 -0.13
CA SER A 10 0.95 -10.55 -1.51
C SER A 10 0.00 -9.95 -2.54
N GLY A 11 -1.29 -9.83 -2.23
CA GLY A 11 -2.27 -9.26 -3.15
C GLY A 11 -2.59 -10.17 -4.33
N THR A 12 -2.65 -11.49 -4.14
CA THR A 12 -2.95 -12.47 -5.22
C THR A 12 -4.24 -12.19 -5.98
N ARG A 13 -5.27 -11.65 -5.31
CA ARG A 13 -6.53 -11.21 -5.95
C ARG A 13 -6.39 -10.04 -6.93
N PHE A 14 -5.28 -9.30 -6.86
CA PHE A 14 -4.95 -8.25 -7.81
C PHE A 14 -4.07 -8.75 -8.95
N TRP A 15 -3.82 -10.05 -9.09
CA TRP A 15 -3.15 -10.57 -10.28
C TRP A 15 -4.01 -10.26 -11.54
N PRO A 16 -3.43 -9.84 -12.67
CA PRO A 16 -2.00 -9.82 -13.01
C PRO A 16 -1.25 -8.56 -12.57
N LEU A 17 -1.92 -7.59 -11.96
CA LEU A 17 -1.32 -6.31 -11.56
C LEU A 17 -0.37 -6.46 -10.36
N SER A 18 -0.74 -7.27 -9.37
CA SER A 18 0.17 -7.62 -8.27
C SER A 18 1.23 -8.62 -8.72
N ARG A 19 2.48 -8.38 -8.31
CA ARG A 19 3.64 -9.24 -8.58
C ARG A 19 4.46 -9.42 -7.32
N LYS A 20 5.35 -10.41 -7.29
CA LYS A 20 6.28 -10.62 -6.15
C LYS A 20 7.09 -9.36 -5.82
N LYS A 21 7.53 -8.60 -6.83
CA LYS A 21 8.27 -7.34 -6.67
C LYS A 21 7.36 -6.13 -6.36
N THR A 22 6.06 -6.23 -6.63
CA THR A 22 5.09 -5.13 -6.48
C THR A 22 3.82 -5.67 -5.82
N PRO A 23 3.86 -6.02 -4.51
CA PRO A 23 2.68 -6.48 -3.77
C PRO A 23 1.67 -5.33 -3.59
N LYS A 24 0.45 -5.66 -3.17
CA LYS A 24 -0.71 -4.74 -3.14
C LYS A 24 -0.36 -3.35 -2.59
N GLN A 25 0.29 -3.28 -1.44
CA GLN A 25 0.57 -2.04 -0.73
C GLN A 25 1.41 -1.05 -1.55
N LEU A 26 2.24 -1.54 -2.48
CA LEU A 26 3.07 -0.71 -3.36
C LEU A 26 2.35 -0.30 -4.64
N MET A 27 1.17 -0.86 -4.92
CA MET A 27 0.41 -0.57 -6.13
C MET A 27 -0.40 0.71 -6.01
N SER A 28 -0.54 1.41 -7.13
CA SER A 28 -1.38 2.59 -7.30
C SER A 28 -2.71 2.20 -7.96
N VAL A 29 -3.63 1.62 -7.17
CA VAL A 29 -4.93 1.12 -7.69
C VAL A 29 -5.86 2.27 -8.11
N PHE A 30 -5.76 3.41 -7.43
CA PHE A 30 -6.60 4.58 -7.68
C PHE A 30 -5.85 5.71 -8.40
N GLY A 31 -4.72 5.39 -9.05
CA GLY A 31 -3.84 6.36 -9.68
C GLY A 31 -3.08 7.25 -8.69
N GLY A 32 -1.94 7.79 -9.16
CA GLY A 32 -1.02 8.59 -8.37
C GLY A 32 -0.30 7.75 -7.32
N LYS A 33 -0.75 7.85 -6.06
CA LYS A 33 -0.06 7.30 -4.89
C LYS A 33 -0.39 5.83 -4.62
N SER A 34 0.61 5.10 -4.14
CA SER A 34 0.43 3.72 -3.67
C SER A 34 -0.51 3.65 -2.46
N MET A 35 -1.08 2.47 -2.22
CA MET A 35 -1.92 2.26 -1.03
C MET A 35 -1.16 2.53 0.28
N LEU A 36 0.15 2.22 0.32
CA LEU A 36 1.00 2.53 1.48
C LEU A 36 1.17 4.05 1.65
N GLN A 37 1.48 4.79 0.58
CA GLN A 37 1.60 6.25 0.62
C GLN A 37 0.29 6.90 1.08
N ARG A 38 -0.85 6.47 0.55
CA ARG A 38 -2.19 6.93 1.00
C ARG A 38 -2.46 6.59 2.47
N THR A 39 -1.85 5.53 3.01
CA THR A 39 -1.98 5.18 4.42
C THR A 39 -1.14 6.08 5.31
N VAL A 40 0.08 6.40 4.88
CA VAL A 40 0.93 7.41 5.55
C VAL A 40 0.24 8.78 5.58
N GLU A 41 -0.37 9.21 4.48
CA GLU A 41 -1.03 10.53 4.40
C GLU A 41 -2.23 10.70 5.32
N ARG A 42 -2.95 9.61 5.61
CA ARG A 42 -4.03 9.63 6.61
C ARG A 42 -3.52 9.81 8.03
N VAL A 43 -2.25 9.49 8.26
CA VAL A 43 -1.60 9.46 9.57
C VAL A 43 -0.75 10.71 9.81
N LEU A 44 -0.17 11.32 8.77
CA LEU A 44 0.64 12.55 8.87
C LEU A 44 0.00 13.77 9.57
N PRO A 45 -1.35 13.92 9.68
CA PRO A 45 -1.94 14.98 10.49
C PRO A 45 -1.80 14.79 12.01
N LEU A 46 -1.23 13.66 12.46
CA LEU A 46 -0.96 13.32 13.86
C LEU A 46 0.48 13.70 14.26
#